data_AF-A0A535CE50-F1
#
_entry.id   AF-A0A535CE50-F1
#
_cell.length_a   1.000
_cell.length_b   1.000
_cell.length_c   1.000
_cell.angle_alpha   90.00
_cell.angle_beta   90.00
_cell.angle_gamma   90.00
#
_symmetry.space_group_name_H-M   'P 1'
#
loop_
_entity.id
_entity.type
_entity.pdbx_description
1 polymer ?
#
loop_
_entity_poly.entity_id
_entity_poly.type
_entity_poly.pdbx_seq_one_letter_code
_entity_poly.pdbx_strand_id
1 'polypeptide(L)'
;MTSTQKRPSSHREKRLTFPNPLLVVVSGPSGVGKSTIVADLTRAHPQVVPIVTVTTRPRRPEETDKVHYHFITPQEFEELRARGGLLEAAEVHGNWYGTPVQQVRGILAAGRDAILTIDPQGARSVRNLVPDALLIFVMP
;
A
#
# COMPACT_ATOMS: atom_id res chain seq x y z
N MET A 1 56.31 -28.64 12.61
CA MET A 1 56.12 -29.50 11.42
C MET A 1 54.67 -29.94 11.39
N THR A 2 53.97 -29.66 10.28
CA THR A 2 52.75 -30.34 9.76
C THR A 2 51.54 -30.50 10.69
N SER A 3 50.27 -30.31 10.30
CA SER A 3 49.64 -30.10 9.01
C SER A 3 48.17 -29.72 9.28
N THR A 4 47.73 -28.65 8.63
CA THR A 4 46.46 -28.49 7.90
C THR A 4 45.32 -29.48 8.17
N GLN A 5 44.17 -28.95 8.60
CA GLN A 5 42.89 -29.24 7.94
C GLN A 5 41.92 -28.05 8.08
N LYS A 6 41.93 -27.18 7.05
CA LYS A 6 40.84 -26.22 6.78
C LYS A 6 39.58 -27.02 6.47
N ARG A 7 38.56 -26.91 7.33
CA ARG A 7 37.19 -27.34 6.96
C ARG A 7 36.69 -26.45 5.82
N PRO A 8 35.97 -27.01 4.84
CA PRO A 8 35.54 -26.25 3.68
C PRO A 8 34.60 -25.13 4.12
N SER A 9 34.85 -23.95 3.57
CA SER A 9 34.01 -22.76 3.66
C SER A 9 32.61 -23.09 3.15
N SER A 10 31.67 -23.36 4.05
CA SER A 10 30.25 -23.41 3.72
C SER A 10 29.79 -22.00 3.36
N HIS A 11 29.91 -21.64 2.09
CA HIS A 11 29.10 -20.57 1.53
C HIS A 11 27.66 -21.04 1.66
N ARG A 12 27.00 -20.71 2.77
CA ARG A 12 25.53 -20.73 2.81
C ARG A 12 25.10 -19.85 1.65
N GLU A 13 24.53 -20.44 0.61
CA GLU A 13 23.80 -19.70 -0.41
C GLU A 13 22.91 -18.69 0.31
N LYS A 14 23.02 -17.42 -0.09
CA LYS A 14 22.21 -16.33 0.47
C LYS A 14 20.76 -16.61 0.09
N ARG A 15 20.04 -17.34 0.94
CA ARG A 15 18.63 -17.66 0.75
C ARG A 15 17.82 -16.42 1.12
N LEU A 16 17.55 -15.57 0.12
CA LEU A 16 16.59 -14.48 0.26
C LEU A 16 15.20 -15.08 0.17
N THR A 17 14.54 -15.23 1.32
CA THR A 17 13.12 -15.60 1.39
C THR A 17 12.32 -14.37 1.76
N PHE A 18 11.34 -13.99 0.94
CA PHE A 18 10.26 -13.07 1.28
C PHE A 18 8.99 -13.89 1.48
N PRO A 19 8.67 -14.36 2.69
CA PRO A 19 7.44 -15.08 2.91
C PRO A 19 6.34 -14.06 3.20
N ASN A 20 5.29 -14.12 2.37
CA ASN A 20 4.00 -13.41 2.44
C ASN A 20 3.85 -12.23 1.47
N PRO A 21 2.62 -12.00 0.98
CA PRO A 21 2.31 -10.82 0.18
C PRO A 21 2.55 -9.52 0.96
N LEU A 22 2.98 -8.49 0.25
CA LEU A 22 3.37 -7.21 0.81
C LEU A 22 2.22 -6.20 0.78
N LEU A 23 2.13 -5.40 1.85
CA LEU A 23 1.46 -4.10 1.78
C LEU A 23 2.50 -3.04 1.38
N VAL A 24 2.37 -2.50 0.18
CA VAL A 24 3.27 -1.51 -0.39
C VAL A 24 2.61 -0.13 -0.34
N VAL A 25 3.27 0.82 0.33
CA VAL A 25 2.83 2.21 0.41
C VAL A 25 3.73 3.07 -0.47
N VAL A 26 3.17 3.72 -1.49
CA VAL A 26 3.86 4.72 -2.29
C VAL A 26 3.44 6.12 -1.81
N SER A 27 4.39 6.90 -1.31
CA SER A 27 4.17 8.24 -0.76
C SER A 27 5.10 9.26 -1.39
N GLY A 28 4.79 10.55 -1.25
CA GLY A 28 5.53 11.64 -1.91
C GLY A 28 4.70 12.90 -2.11
N PRO A 29 5.33 14.06 -2.37
CA PRO A 29 4.63 15.31 -2.68
C PRO A 29 3.65 15.18 -3.86
N SER A 30 2.72 16.12 -4.00
CA SER A 30 1.87 16.18 -5.20
C SER A 30 2.72 16.37 -6.47
N GLY A 31 2.32 15.74 -7.57
CA GLY A 31 3.01 15.89 -8.87
C GLY A 31 4.26 15.02 -9.11
N VAL A 32 4.80 14.32 -8.10
CA VAL A 32 6.04 13.50 -8.26
C VAL A 32 5.88 12.19 -9.05
N GLY A 33 4.73 11.96 -9.69
CA GLY A 33 4.52 10.79 -10.55
C GLY A 33 4.10 9.48 -9.83
N LYS A 34 3.65 9.52 -8.58
CA LYS A 34 3.21 8.33 -7.81
C LYS A 34 2.16 7.48 -8.56
N SER A 35 1.14 8.12 -9.13
CA SER A 35 0.09 7.43 -9.87
C SER A 35 0.63 6.74 -11.13
N THR A 36 1.59 7.37 -11.81
CA THR A 36 2.27 6.77 -12.98
C THR A 36 3.05 5.52 -12.58
N ILE A 37 3.80 5.58 -11.48
CA ILE A 37 4.55 4.43 -10.95
C ILE A 37 3.61 3.25 -10.66
N VAL A 38 2.49 3.51 -9.95
CA VAL A 38 1.53 2.44 -9.62
C VAL A 38 0.84 1.89 -10.86
N ALA A 39 0.44 2.74 -11.81
CA ALA A 39 -0.19 2.31 -13.05
C ALA A 39 0.76 1.43 -13.89
N ASP A 40 2.02 1.84 -14.03
CA ASP A 40 3.01 1.08 -14.80
C ASP A 40 3.38 -0.24 -14.11
N LEU A 41 3.53 -0.23 -12.78
CA LEU A 41 3.81 -1.43 -11.98
C LEU A 41 2.68 -2.45 -12.09
N THR A 42 1.43 -2.03 -11.88
CA THR A 42 0.27 -2.94 -11.91
C THR A 42 -0.02 -3.48 -13.31
N ARG A 43 0.30 -2.70 -14.36
CA ARG A 43 0.26 -3.17 -15.75
C ARG A 43 1.32 -4.25 -16.03
N ALA A 44 2.55 -4.07 -15.53
CA ALA A 44 3.64 -5.02 -15.72
C ALA A 44 3.54 -6.26 -14.81
N HIS A 45 2.90 -6.11 -13.65
CA HIS A 45 2.84 -7.12 -12.59
C HIS A 45 1.42 -7.28 -12.05
N PRO A 46 0.56 -8.09 -12.71
CA PRO A 46 -0.84 -8.26 -12.33
C PRO A 46 -1.08 -8.86 -10.93
N GLN A 47 -0.04 -9.45 -10.32
CA GLN A 47 -0.08 -9.92 -8.93
C GLN A 47 -0.05 -8.79 -7.90
N VAL A 48 0.32 -7.58 -8.31
CA VAL A 48 0.25 -6.37 -7.49
C VAL A 48 -1.10 -5.71 -7.74
N VAL A 49 -1.92 -5.61 -6.70
CA VAL A 49 -3.30 -5.12 -6.78
C VAL A 49 -3.39 -3.73 -6.17
N PRO A 50 -3.81 -2.70 -6.92
CA PRO A 50 -4.02 -1.37 -6.36
C PRO A 50 -5.23 -1.38 -5.43
N ILE A 51 -5.05 -0.76 -4.25
CA ILE A 51 -6.12 -0.54 -3.28
C ILE A 51 -6.91 0.70 -3.72
N VAL A 52 -8.22 0.52 -3.86
CA VAL A 52 -9.16 1.60 -4.14
C VAL A 52 -9.59 2.26 -2.84
N THR A 53 -9.06 3.46 -2.59
CA THR A 53 -9.38 4.29 -1.42
C THR A 53 -10.84 4.75 -1.44
N VAL A 54 -11.50 4.82 -0.28
CA VAL A 54 -12.82 5.47 -0.17
C VAL A 54 -12.66 6.97 -0.04
N THR A 55 -13.60 7.74 -0.60
CA THR A 55 -13.61 9.19 -0.40
C THR A 55 -15.02 9.76 -0.30
N THR A 56 -15.16 10.83 0.47
CA THR A 56 -16.39 11.64 0.52
C THR A 56 -16.43 12.75 -0.52
N ARG A 57 -15.34 12.93 -1.28
CA ARG A 57 -15.29 13.90 -2.36
C ARG A 57 -16.27 13.50 -3.46
N PRO A 58 -17.02 14.46 -4.04
CA PRO A 58 -17.78 14.20 -5.26
C PRO A 58 -16.89 13.65 -6.39
N ARG A 59 -17.38 12.60 -7.06
CA ARG A 59 -16.76 12.03 -8.26
C ARG A 59 -16.69 13.07 -9.37
N ARG A 60 -15.54 13.22 -10.01
CA ARG A 60 -15.40 14.06 -11.21
C ARG A 60 -15.89 13.33 -12.47
N PRO A 61 -16.28 14.03 -13.54
CA PRO A 61 -16.83 13.40 -14.74
C PRO A 61 -15.95 12.31 -15.35
N GLU A 62 -14.62 12.49 -15.33
CA GLU A 62 -13.62 11.57 -15.86
C GLU A 62 -13.33 10.36 -14.95
N GLU A 63 -13.75 10.40 -13.69
CA GLU A 63 -13.47 9.35 -12.72
C GLU A 63 -14.54 8.26 -12.76
N THR A 64 -14.13 7.01 -12.59
CA THR A 64 -15.03 5.86 -12.46
C THR A 64 -15.03 5.35 -11.02
N ASP A 65 -16.23 5.15 -10.47
CA ASP A 65 -16.42 4.59 -9.13
C ASP A 65 -15.85 3.16 -9.05
N LYS A 66 -15.27 2.82 -7.90
CA LYS A 66 -14.56 1.56 -7.61
C LYS A 66 -13.35 1.28 -8.51
N VAL A 67 -12.94 2.25 -9.32
CA VAL A 67 -11.70 2.20 -10.12
C VAL A 67 -10.70 3.23 -9.61
N HIS A 68 -11.12 4.49 -9.54
CA HIS A 68 -10.25 5.59 -9.08
C HIS A 68 -10.35 5.75 -7.57
N TYR A 69 -11.59 5.83 -7.08
CA TYR A 69 -11.95 5.82 -5.67
C TYR A 69 -13.27 5.07 -5.53
N HIS A 70 -13.58 4.64 -4.32
CA HIS A 70 -14.94 4.28 -3.95
C HIS A 70 -15.60 5.52 -3.34
N PHE A 71 -16.47 6.16 -4.12
CA PHE A 71 -17.09 7.41 -3.74
C PHE A 71 -18.29 7.11 -2.82
N ILE A 72 -18.18 7.50 -1.56
CA ILE A 72 -19.19 7.25 -0.53
C ILE A 72 -19.65 8.57 0.10
N THR A 73 -20.78 8.57 0.77
CA THR A 73 -21.27 9.73 1.49
C THR A 73 -20.46 9.98 2.77
N PRO A 74 -20.47 11.21 3.33
CA PRO A 74 -19.88 11.49 4.63
C PRO A 74 -20.42 10.60 5.76
N GLN A 75 -21.71 10.26 5.71
CA GLN A 75 -22.33 9.37 6.68
C GLN A 75 -21.77 7.95 6.60
N GLU A 76 -21.70 7.37 5.39
CA GLU A 76 -21.10 6.05 5.17
C GLU A 76 -19.63 6.01 5.58
N PHE A 77 -18.88 7.09 5.35
CA PHE A 77 -17.49 7.21 5.78
C PHE A 77 -17.38 7.19 7.31
N GLU A 78 -18.23 7.95 8.01
CA GLU A 78 -18.23 7.99 9.47
C GLU A 78 -18.61 6.64 10.07
N GLU A 79 -19.63 5.97 9.53
CA GLU A 79 -20.00 4.62 9.95
C GLU A 79 -18.85 3.61 9.73
N LEU A 80 -18.16 3.71 8.59
CA LEU A 80 -16.99 2.89 8.28
C LEU A 80 -15.83 3.16 9.23
N ARG A 81 -15.61 4.43 9.60
CA ARG A 81 -14.57 4.86 10.55
C ARG A 81 -14.90 4.38 11.97
N ALA A 82 -16.12 4.59 12.43
CA ALA A 82 -16.58 4.23 13.78
C ALA A 82 -16.47 2.73 14.07
N ARG A 83 -16.64 1.89 13.05
CA ARG A 83 -16.47 0.42 13.17
C ARG A 83 -15.03 -0.08 12.94
N GLY A 84 -14.04 0.81 12.86
CA GLY A 84 -12.64 0.44 12.62
C GLY A 84 -12.39 -0.16 11.22
N GLY A 85 -13.19 0.23 10.22
CA GLY A 85 -13.11 -0.30 8.86
C GLY A 85 -12.04 0.35 7.98
N LEU A 86 -11.30 1.33 8.50
CA LEU A 86 -10.26 2.08 7.80
C LEU A 86 -8.88 1.82 8.42
N LEU A 87 -7.89 1.54 7.57
CA LEU A 87 -6.50 1.36 7.97
C LEU A 87 -5.87 2.72 8.31
N GLU A 88 -6.18 3.72 7.50
CA GLU A 88 -5.86 5.11 7.74
C GLU A 88 -7.02 5.98 7.24
N ALA A 89 -7.10 7.19 7.77
CA ALA A 89 -8.05 8.20 7.32
C ALA A 89 -7.39 9.58 7.41
N ALA A 90 -7.67 10.43 6.41
CA ALA A 90 -7.19 11.80 6.37
C ALA A 90 -8.24 12.72 5.73
N GLU A 91 -8.28 13.96 6.21
CA GLU A 91 -9.07 15.03 5.60
C GLU A 91 -8.18 15.86 4.68
N VAL A 92 -8.60 16.00 3.42
CA VAL A 92 -7.88 16.76 2.40
C VAL A 92 -8.88 17.69 1.71
N HIS A 93 -8.66 18.99 1.85
CA HIS A 93 -9.53 20.04 1.27
C HIS A 93 -11.03 19.83 1.60
N GLY A 94 -11.35 19.55 2.87
CA GLY A 94 -12.74 19.37 3.32
C GLY A 94 -13.38 18.04 2.95
N ASN A 95 -12.62 17.10 2.38
CA ASN A 95 -13.10 15.78 2.00
C ASN A 95 -12.29 14.69 2.69
N TRP A 96 -12.97 13.65 3.14
CA TRP A 96 -12.32 12.51 3.76
C TRP A 96 -11.85 11.50 2.73
N TYR A 97 -10.70 10.89 3.03
CA TYR A 97 -10.11 9.77 2.32
C TYR A 97 -9.74 8.70 3.32
N GLY A 98 -9.85 7.44 2.94
CA GLY A 98 -9.43 6.35 3.80
C GLY A 98 -9.24 5.02 3.09
N THR A 99 -8.34 4.21 3.62
CA THR A 99 -7.98 2.91 3.06
C THR A 99 -8.83 1.79 3.69
N PRO A 100 -9.72 1.10 2.94
CA PRO A 100 -10.59 0.08 3.53
C PRO A 100 -9.83 -1.18 3.97
N VAL A 101 -9.89 -1.52 5.27
CA VAL A 101 -9.18 -2.67 5.86
C VAL A 101 -9.55 -3.98 5.16
N GLN A 102 -10.83 -4.17 4.82
CA GLN A 102 -11.30 -5.41 4.21
C GLN A 102 -10.70 -5.64 2.82
N GLN A 103 -10.48 -4.58 2.05
CA GLN A 103 -9.84 -4.68 0.75
C GLN A 103 -8.38 -5.10 0.89
N VAL A 104 -7.64 -4.47 1.82
CA VAL A 104 -6.24 -4.84 2.11
C VAL A 104 -6.16 -6.31 2.53
N ARG A 105 -7.00 -6.74 3.48
CA ARG A 105 -7.04 -8.13 3.94
C ARG A 105 -7.37 -9.10 2.82
N GLY A 106 -8.35 -8.79 1.98
CA GLY A 106 -8.76 -9.66 0.87
C GLY A 106 -7.66 -9.85 -0.17
N ILE A 107 -6.91 -8.79 -0.49
CA ILE A 107 -5.78 -8.87 -1.43
C ILE A 107 -4.66 -9.74 -0.85
N LEU A 108 -4.24 -9.46 0.39
CA LEU A 108 -3.16 -10.19 1.04
C LEU A 108 -3.53 -11.66 1.30
N ALA A 109 -4.76 -11.94 1.73
CA ALA A 109 -5.25 -13.31 1.94
C ALA A 109 -5.31 -14.13 0.63
N ALA A 110 -5.45 -13.45 -0.51
CA ALA A 110 -5.40 -14.09 -1.83
C ALA A 110 -3.97 -14.36 -2.34
N GLY A 111 -2.93 -14.15 -1.52
CA GLY A 111 -1.55 -14.37 -1.93
C GLY A 111 -1.00 -13.28 -2.86
N ARG A 112 -1.62 -12.09 -2.89
CA ARG A 112 -1.28 -10.99 -3.80
C ARG A 112 -0.79 -9.76 -3.05
N ASP A 113 0.14 -9.02 -3.65
CA ASP A 113 0.65 -7.79 -3.06
C ASP A 113 -0.42 -6.69 -3.18
N ALA A 114 -0.59 -5.91 -2.12
CA ALA A 114 -1.50 -4.77 -2.10
C ALA A 114 -0.69 -3.48 -2.19
N ILE A 115 -1.04 -2.58 -3.11
CA ILE A 115 -0.35 -1.29 -3.26
C ILE A 115 -1.31 -0.12 -3.06
N LEU A 116 -0.94 0.86 -2.23
CA LEU A 116 -1.70 2.10 -2.06
C LEU A 116 -0.83 3.34 -2.27
N THR A 117 -1.45 4.40 -2.78
CA THR A 117 -0.84 5.73 -2.90
C THR A 117 -1.45 6.67 -1.87
N ILE A 118 -0.65 7.18 -0.95
CA ILE A 118 -1.08 8.12 0.10
C ILE A 118 -0.04 9.22 0.29
N ASP A 119 -0.39 10.26 1.03
CA ASP A 119 0.56 11.30 1.41
C ASP A 119 1.54 10.83 2.52
N PRO A 120 2.57 11.62 2.86
CA PRO A 120 3.52 11.25 3.91
C PRO A 120 2.91 11.13 5.32
N GLN A 121 1.79 11.81 5.60
CA GLN A 121 1.10 11.67 6.89
C GLN A 121 0.42 10.31 6.97
N GLY A 122 -0.33 9.92 5.93
CA GLY A 122 -0.93 8.60 5.82
C GLY A 122 0.12 7.48 5.90
N ALA A 123 1.27 7.66 5.24
CA ALA A 123 2.36 6.68 5.29
C ALA A 123 2.90 6.47 6.71
N ARG A 124 2.98 7.54 7.52
CA ARG A 124 3.35 7.43 8.94
C ARG A 124 2.28 6.66 9.75
N SER A 125 1.00 6.90 9.48
CA SER A 125 -0.10 6.15 10.11
C SER A 125 0.00 4.65 9.79
N VAL A 126 0.23 4.30 8.52
CA VAL A 126 0.40 2.90 8.12
C VAL A 126 1.63 2.27 8.77
N ARG A 127 2.77 2.97 8.84
CA ARG A 127 3.99 2.47 9.50
C ARG A 127 3.75 2.04 10.95
N ASN A 128 2.92 2.78 11.69
CA ASN A 128 2.63 2.49 13.08
C ASN A 128 1.70 1.28 13.25
N LEU A 129 0.79 1.07 12.29
CA LEU A 129 -0.21 -0.01 12.33
C LEU A 129 0.25 -1.31 11.68
N VAL A 130 1.08 -1.21 10.64
CA VAL A 130 1.61 -2.34 9.87
C VAL A 130 3.13 -2.15 9.71
N PRO A 131 3.93 -2.51 10.74
CA PRO A 131 5.38 -2.30 10.73
C PRO A 131 6.11 -3.02 9.59
N ASP A 132 5.55 -4.13 9.08
CA ASP A 132 6.10 -4.92 7.98
C ASP A 132 5.74 -4.38 6.59
N ALA A 133 4.97 -3.29 6.52
CA ALA A 133 4.65 -2.66 5.24
C ALA A 133 5.92 -2.11 4.56
N LEU A 134 6.01 -2.27 3.24
CA LEU A 134 7.07 -1.65 2.45
C LEU A 134 6.68 -0.20 2.14
N LEU A 135 7.40 0.75 2.73
CA LEU A 135 7.18 2.17 2.50
C LEU A 135 8.18 2.71 1.48
N ILE A 136 7.67 3.26 0.38
CA ILE A 136 8.44 3.90 -0.68
C ILE A 136 8.07 5.38 -0.68
N PHE A 137 9.06 6.26 -0.55
CA PHE A 137 8.90 7.70 -0.68
C PHE A 137 9.54 8.18 -1.98
N VAL A 138 8.74 8.79 -2.84
CA VAL A 138 9.17 9.32 -4.15
C VAL A 138 9.51 10.79 -4.00
N MET A 139 10.73 11.15 -4.37
CA MET A 139 11.24 12.51 -4.40
C MET A 139 11.43 12.99 -5.85
N PRO A 140 11.37 14.32 -6.10
CA PRO A 140 11.68 14.90 -7.42
C PRO A 140 13.13 14.66 -7.87
#